data_AF-A0A9E6DRY9-F1
#
_entry.id   AF-A0A9E6DRY9-F1
#
_cell.length_a   1.000
_cell.length_b   1.000
_cell.length_c   1.000
_cell.angle_alpha   90.00
_cell.angle_beta   90.00
_cell.angle_gamma   90.00
#
_symmetry.space_group_name_H-M   'P 1'
#
loop_
_entity.id
_entity.type
_entity.pdbx_description
1 polymer ?
#
loop_
_entity_poly.entity_id
_entity_poly.type
_entity_poly.pdbx_seq_one_letter_code
_entity_poly.pdbx_strand_id
1 'polypeptide(L)'
;MPGNRKASLVFRGNLFCTNLTNFMAINYQQLLDEAMLGIVKHILTKLQDRTIDDEQCFYISFRTDHPEVILSKSVKIRYPQEITIVLQYQYKELRVLADRFSVNIAFGGVPETIEVPFDSLVSFVDPAANFSLQFKQEKEITIEDKKQQNKQPSPPVSQKKESGKIIAIDKFRNKNKQ
;
A
#
# COMPACT_ATOMS: atom_id res chain seq x y z
N MET A 1 -70.81 -25.94 14.54
CA MET A 1 -69.75 -26.15 13.52
C MET A 1 -69.41 -24.79 12.95
N PRO A 2 -68.13 -24.39 12.75
CA PRO A 2 -66.84 -24.92 13.19
C PRO A 2 -66.18 -23.95 14.24
N GLY A 3 -65.14 -24.26 15.02
CA GLY A 3 -64.11 -25.28 14.91
C GLY A 3 -62.73 -24.68 14.64
N ASN A 4 -62.23 -23.72 15.44
CA ASN A 4 -60.85 -23.22 15.26
C ASN A 4 -59.87 -23.99 16.17
N ARG A 5 -59.22 -24.97 15.54
CA ARG A 5 -58.12 -25.76 16.10
C ARG A 5 -56.82 -24.93 16.07
N LYS A 6 -56.01 -25.10 17.11
CA LYS A 6 -54.64 -24.61 17.21
C LYS A 6 -53.77 -25.12 16.06
N ALA A 7 -52.85 -24.29 15.59
CA ALA A 7 -51.56 -24.74 15.06
C ALA A 7 -50.49 -23.70 15.41
N SER A 8 -49.77 -23.96 16.50
CA SER A 8 -48.49 -23.32 16.79
C SER A 8 -47.45 -23.99 15.90
N LEU A 9 -46.90 -23.25 14.94
CA LEU A 9 -45.80 -23.74 14.11
C LEU A 9 -44.50 -23.11 14.62
N VAL A 10 -43.89 -23.79 15.59
CA VAL A 10 -42.51 -23.55 16.00
C VAL A 10 -41.62 -24.20 14.96
N PHE A 11 -41.05 -23.41 14.05
CA PHE A 11 -39.95 -23.90 13.21
C PHE A 11 -38.63 -23.60 13.91
N ARG A 12 -38.21 -24.51 14.79
CA ARG A 12 -36.81 -24.66 15.20
C ARG A 12 -36.06 -25.28 14.02
N GLY A 13 -35.61 -24.43 13.09
CA GLY A 13 -34.68 -24.81 12.03
C GLY A 13 -33.28 -24.35 12.41
N ASN A 14 -32.50 -25.22 13.03
CA ASN A 14 -31.04 -25.13 13.00
C ASN A 14 -30.60 -25.21 11.53
N LEU A 15 -30.39 -24.07 10.87
CA LEU A 15 -29.55 -24.04 9.68
C LEU A 15 -28.10 -24.00 10.14
N PHE A 16 -27.57 -25.18 10.47
CA PHE A 16 -26.16 -25.44 10.26
C PHE A 16 -25.90 -25.33 8.75
N CYS A 17 -25.52 -24.15 8.28
CA CYS A 17 -24.84 -24.02 7.00
C CYS A 17 -23.40 -24.53 7.19
N THR A 18 -23.24 -25.84 7.33
CA THR A 18 -21.99 -26.51 6.98
C THR A 18 -22.07 -26.82 5.50
N ASN A 19 -21.41 -26.02 4.65
CA ASN A 19 -20.64 -26.45 3.48
C ASN A 19 -20.16 -25.23 2.66
N LEU A 20 -18.84 -25.05 2.68
CA LEU A 20 -17.96 -24.65 1.58
C LEU A 20 -18.53 -23.68 0.54
N THR A 21 -18.48 -22.39 0.83
CA THR A 21 -18.27 -21.39 -0.23
C THR A 21 -16.80 -20.99 -0.18
N ASN A 22 -16.03 -21.43 -1.17
CA ASN A 22 -14.80 -20.73 -1.52
C ASN A 22 -15.23 -19.39 -2.12
N PHE A 23 -15.62 -18.45 -1.26
CA PHE A 23 -15.95 -17.09 -1.66
C PHE A 23 -14.64 -16.51 -2.18
N MET A 24 -14.53 -16.35 -3.49
CA MET A 24 -13.43 -15.61 -4.11
C MET A 24 -13.62 -14.13 -3.77
N ALA A 25 -13.31 -13.78 -2.53
CA ALA A 25 -13.29 -12.41 -2.06
C ALA A 25 -12.13 -11.71 -2.76
N ILE A 26 -12.44 -10.66 -3.52
CA ILE A 26 -11.42 -9.87 -4.20
C ILE A 26 -10.62 -9.12 -3.12
N ASN A 27 -9.32 -9.43 -3.02
CA ASN A 27 -8.40 -8.68 -2.16
C ASN A 27 -8.00 -7.38 -2.87
N TYR A 28 -8.85 -6.36 -2.76
CA TYR A 28 -8.59 -5.05 -3.37
C TYR A 28 -7.33 -4.39 -2.84
N GLN A 29 -6.91 -4.68 -1.61
CA GLN A 29 -5.69 -4.14 -1.04
C GLN A 29 -4.47 -4.67 -1.80
N GLN A 30 -4.40 -5.99 -1.98
CA GLN A 30 -3.32 -6.62 -2.75
C GLN A 30 -3.28 -6.11 -4.19
N LEU A 31 -4.44 -5.97 -4.86
CA LEU A 31 -4.50 -5.43 -6.22
C LEU A 31 -3.99 -3.98 -6.31
N LEU A 32 -4.29 -3.16 -5.30
CA LEU A 32 -3.80 -1.80 -5.23
C LEU A 32 -2.29 -1.77 -5.00
N ASP A 33 -1.77 -2.63 -4.11
CA ASP A 33 -0.35 -2.73 -3.82
C ASP A 33 0.44 -3.18 -5.06
N GLU A 34 -0.06 -4.20 -5.78
CA GLU A 34 0.49 -4.64 -7.07
C GLU A 34 0.49 -3.51 -8.12
N ALA A 35 -0.60 -2.75 -8.21
CA ALA A 35 -0.71 -1.62 -9.14
C ALA A 35 0.29 -0.49 -8.80
N MET A 36 0.45 -0.17 -7.50
CA MET A 36 1.40 0.84 -7.04
C MET A 36 2.85 0.41 -7.30
N LEU A 37 3.19 -0.87 -7.05
CA LEU A 37 4.51 -1.40 -7.40
C LEU A 37 4.76 -1.37 -8.90
N GLY A 38 3.72 -1.64 -9.70
CA GLY A 38 3.76 -1.50 -11.16
C GLY A 38 4.12 -0.09 -11.62
N ILE A 39 3.61 0.95 -10.94
CA ILE A 39 3.95 2.35 -11.22
C ILE A 39 5.44 2.59 -10.96
N VAL A 40 5.96 2.19 -9.80
CA VAL A 40 7.39 2.37 -9.47
C VAL A 40 8.27 1.66 -10.49
N LYS A 41 7.98 0.39 -10.80
CA LYS A 41 8.71 -0.38 -11.80
C LYS A 41 8.72 0.33 -13.16
N HIS A 42 7.57 0.82 -13.61
CA HIS A 42 7.47 1.55 -14.88
C HIS A 42 8.30 2.83 -14.89
N ILE A 43 8.31 3.57 -13.78
CA ILE A 43 9.14 4.76 -13.62
C ILE A 43 10.62 4.38 -13.71
N LEU A 44 11.09 3.43 -12.89
CA LEU A 44 12.49 3.02 -12.90
C LEU A 44 12.94 2.46 -14.25
N THR A 45 12.08 1.71 -14.96
CA THR A 45 12.38 1.23 -16.32
C THR A 45 12.60 2.40 -17.29
N LYS A 46 11.81 3.47 -17.19
CA LYS A 46 12.05 4.67 -18.02
C LYS A 46 13.35 5.39 -17.66
N LEU A 47 13.79 5.31 -16.41
CA LEU A 47 15.05 5.89 -15.96
C LEU A 47 16.27 5.07 -16.38
N GLN A 48 16.10 3.79 -16.73
CA GLN A 48 17.20 2.96 -17.21
C GLN A 48 17.76 3.47 -18.56
N ASP A 49 16.88 3.97 -19.43
CA ASP A 49 17.23 4.42 -20.78
C ASP A 49 17.43 5.94 -20.91
N ARG A 50 17.35 6.68 -19.80
CA ARG A 50 17.36 8.15 -19.79
C ARG A 50 18.24 8.69 -18.68
N THR A 51 18.83 9.85 -18.92
CA THR A 51 19.37 10.68 -17.85
C THR A 51 18.23 11.40 -17.13
N ILE A 52 18.30 11.46 -15.80
CA ILE A 52 17.39 12.26 -14.99
C ILE A 52 17.68 13.74 -15.26
N ASP A 53 16.63 14.54 -15.44
CA ASP A 53 16.75 16.00 -15.56
C ASP A 53 17.25 16.60 -14.23
N ASP A 54 17.86 17.79 -14.27
CA ASP A 54 18.53 18.34 -13.09
C ASP A 54 17.56 18.60 -11.91
N GLU A 55 16.27 18.82 -12.19
CA GLU A 55 15.27 19.09 -11.15
C GLU A 55 14.66 17.83 -10.52
N GLN A 56 14.86 16.65 -11.13
CA GLN A 56 14.16 15.44 -10.73
C GLN A 56 15.04 14.57 -9.81
N CYS A 57 14.46 14.09 -8.71
CA CYS A 57 15.13 13.19 -7.78
C CYS A 57 14.11 12.21 -7.18
N PHE A 58 14.55 10.97 -6.95
CA PHE A 58 13.68 9.93 -6.40
C PHE A 58 14.22 9.45 -5.06
N TYR A 59 13.38 9.51 -4.03
CA TYR A 59 13.66 8.91 -2.73
C TYR A 59 12.97 7.56 -2.67
N ILE A 60 13.75 6.50 -2.47
CA ILE A 60 13.25 5.13 -2.44
C ILE A 60 13.64 4.53 -1.09
N SER A 61 12.65 4.25 -0.25
CA SER A 61 12.86 3.61 1.04
C SER A 61 12.50 2.14 0.94
N PHE A 62 13.34 1.26 1.50
CA PHE A 62 13.14 -0.19 1.47
C PHE A 62 13.74 -0.86 2.71
N ARG A 63 13.27 -2.08 2.98
CA ARG A 63 13.71 -2.89 4.11
C ARG A 63 15.10 -3.48 3.86
N THR A 64 16.05 -3.20 4.74
CA THR A 64 17.42 -3.75 4.64
C THR A 64 17.54 -5.16 5.22
N ASP A 65 16.58 -5.55 6.07
CA ASP A 65 16.44 -6.86 6.68
C ASP A 65 15.61 -7.84 5.82
N HIS A 66 15.10 -7.40 4.67
CA HIS A 66 14.51 -8.30 3.68
C HIS A 66 15.58 -9.31 3.19
N PRO A 67 15.27 -10.63 3.16
CA PRO A 67 16.27 -11.66 2.89
C PRO A 67 16.92 -11.55 1.50
N GLU A 68 16.15 -11.08 0.52
CA GLU A 68 16.62 -10.93 -0.86
C GLU A 68 17.28 -9.57 -1.16
N VAL A 69 17.34 -8.65 -0.19
CA VAL A 69 18.05 -7.38 -0.36
C VAL A 69 19.55 -7.59 -0.23
N ILE A 70 20.29 -7.17 -1.26
CA ILE A 70 21.75 -7.24 -1.32
C ILE A 70 22.34 -5.86 -1.01
N LEU A 71 23.07 -5.79 0.11
CA LEU A 71 23.80 -4.62 0.61
C LEU A 71 25.10 -5.09 1.25
N SER A 72 26.12 -4.23 1.33
CA SER A 72 27.32 -4.56 2.11
C SER A 72 27.01 -4.76 3.59
N LYS A 73 27.85 -5.55 4.28
CA LYS A 73 27.71 -5.77 5.72
C LYS A 73 27.76 -4.45 6.50
N SER A 74 28.62 -3.53 6.09
CA SER A 74 28.78 -2.21 6.70
C SER A 74 27.50 -1.39 6.61
N VAL A 75 26.84 -1.40 5.44
CA VAL A 75 25.55 -0.71 5.24
C VAL A 75 24.44 -1.38 6.06
N LYS A 76 24.34 -2.71 6.07
CA LYS A 76 23.32 -3.42 6.87
C LYS A 76 23.49 -3.18 8.38
N ILE A 77 24.72 -3.09 8.89
CA ILE A 77 24.98 -2.78 10.30
C ILE A 77 24.52 -1.35 10.63
N ARG A 78 24.77 -0.39 9.72
CA ARG A 78 24.39 1.02 9.92
C ARG A 78 22.88 1.24 9.79
N TYR A 79 22.24 0.50 8.90
CA TYR A 79 20.82 0.58 8.60
C TYR A 79 20.20 -0.81 8.73
N PRO A 80 19.87 -1.25 9.96
CA PRO A 80 19.50 -2.65 10.22
C PRO A 80 18.05 -3.02 9.88
N GLN A 81 17.19 -2.06 9.58
CA GLN A 81 15.76 -2.29 9.34
C GLN A 81 15.30 -1.67 8.03
N GLU A 82 15.63 -0.40 7.82
CA GLU A 82 15.17 0.37 6.66
C GLU A 82 16.26 1.36 6.27
N ILE A 83 16.33 1.65 4.97
CA ILE A 83 17.18 2.71 4.41
C ILE A 83 16.43 3.43 3.30
N THR A 84 16.69 4.72 3.15
CA THR A 84 16.27 5.51 1.99
C THR A 84 17.47 5.81 1.11
N ILE A 85 17.40 5.43 -0.16
CA ILE A 85 18.36 5.84 -1.19
C ILE A 85 17.79 6.99 -2.00
N VAL A 86 18.69 7.79 -2.58
CA VAL A 86 18.33 8.88 -3.48
C VAL A 86 18.90 8.59 -4.86
N LEU A 87 18.04 8.49 -5.86
CA LEU A 87 18.45 8.43 -7.26
C LEU A 87 18.47 9.85 -7.82
N GLN A 88 19.63 10.49 -7.74
CA GLN A 88 19.92 11.82 -8.28
C GLN A 88 21.42 11.94 -8.56
N TYR A 89 21.83 12.41 -9.74
CA TYR A 89 23.20 12.70 -10.24
C TYR A 89 24.28 11.60 -10.13
N GLN A 90 24.31 10.82 -9.05
CA GLN A 90 25.38 9.93 -8.63
C GLN A 90 24.90 8.48 -8.50
N TYR A 91 24.10 8.02 -9.46
CA TYR A 91 23.81 6.60 -9.65
C TYR A 91 24.29 6.16 -11.03
N LYS A 92 24.64 4.89 -11.15
CA LYS A 92 25.05 4.27 -12.43
C LYS A 92 24.46 2.90 -12.55
N GLU A 93 24.37 2.42 -13.80
CA GLU A 93 24.01 1.04 -14.11
C GLU A 93 22.70 0.58 -13.45
N LEU A 94 21.69 1.47 -13.45
CA LEU A 94 20.34 1.07 -13.05
C LEU A 94 19.86 -0.03 -14.00
N ARG A 95 19.52 -1.20 -13.46
CA ARG A 95 18.89 -2.29 -14.20
C ARG A 95 17.60 -2.67 -13.50
N VAL A 96 16.53 -2.75 -14.26
CA VAL A 96 15.21 -3.14 -13.76
C VAL A 96 14.87 -4.53 -14.28
N LEU A 97 14.61 -5.46 -13.36
CA LEU A 97 14.19 -6.83 -13.63
C LEU A 97 12.69 -6.98 -13.32
N ALA A 98 12.20 -8.23 -13.40
CA ALA A 98 10.78 -8.51 -13.19
C ALA A 98 10.31 -8.19 -11.75
N ASP A 99 11.13 -8.55 -10.77
CA ASP A 99 10.84 -8.60 -9.34
C ASP A 99 11.75 -7.69 -8.50
N ARG A 100 12.84 -7.18 -9.09
CA ARG A 100 13.85 -6.36 -8.41
C ARG A 100 14.47 -5.32 -9.32
N PHE A 101 15.22 -4.39 -8.74
CA PHE A 101 16.15 -3.54 -9.48
C PHE A 101 17.54 -3.58 -8.84
N SER A 102 18.56 -3.30 -9.65
CA SER A 102 19.95 -3.14 -9.18
C SER A 102 20.48 -1.77 -9.57
N VAL A 103 21.31 -1.17 -8.74
CA VAL A 103 21.94 0.13 -9.03
C VAL A 103 23.30 0.25 -8.35
N ASN A 104 24.22 0.97 -8.98
CA ASN A 104 25.49 1.34 -8.38
C ASN A 104 25.38 2.76 -7.80
N ILE A 105 25.59 2.89 -6.48
CA ILE A 105 25.46 4.13 -5.72
C ILE A 105 26.52 4.20 -4.62
N ALA A 106 26.92 5.41 -4.23
CA ALA A 106 27.92 5.58 -3.17
C ALA A 106 27.29 5.73 -1.78
N PHE A 107 27.75 4.94 -0.81
CA PHE A 107 27.45 5.12 0.61
C PHE A 107 28.66 5.72 1.33
N GLY A 108 28.54 6.98 1.78
CA GLY A 108 29.65 7.68 2.41
C GLY A 108 30.90 7.80 1.53
N GLY A 109 30.70 7.92 0.21
CA GLY A 109 31.78 8.00 -0.78
C GLY A 109 32.31 6.65 -1.27
N VAL A 110 31.86 5.53 -0.72
CA VAL A 110 32.25 4.19 -1.17
C VAL A 110 31.21 3.68 -2.18
N PRO A 111 31.56 3.43 -3.45
CA PRO A 111 30.63 2.90 -4.44
C PRO A 111 30.25 1.45 -4.10
N GLU A 112 28.96 1.16 -4.13
CA GLU A 112 28.40 -0.18 -3.89
C GLU A 112 27.32 -0.48 -4.94
N THR A 113 27.26 -1.74 -5.38
CA THR A 113 26.13 -2.24 -6.17
C THR A 113 25.13 -2.87 -5.21
N ILE A 114 23.88 -2.42 -5.27
CA ILE A 114 22.79 -2.92 -4.45
C ILE A 114 21.76 -3.62 -5.32
N GLU A 115 21.06 -4.61 -4.75
CA GLU A 115 19.89 -5.23 -5.36
C GLU A 115 18.71 -5.14 -4.40
N VAL A 116 17.59 -4.65 -4.92
CA VAL A 116 16.40 -4.31 -4.14
C VAL A 116 15.16 -4.93 -4.80
N PRO A 117 14.58 -5.97 -4.19
CA PRO A 117 13.27 -6.50 -4.55
C PRO A 117 12.17 -5.45 -4.40
N PHE A 118 11.18 -5.45 -5.29
CA PHE A 118 10.07 -4.49 -5.26
C PHE A 118 9.16 -4.66 -4.05
N ASP A 119 8.97 -5.89 -3.56
CA ASP A 119 8.20 -6.19 -2.35
C ASP A 119 8.89 -5.72 -1.05
N SER A 120 10.18 -5.42 -1.10
CA SER A 120 10.91 -4.81 0.02
C SER A 120 10.69 -3.30 0.16
N LEU A 121 10.03 -2.66 -0.82
CA LEU A 121 9.80 -1.22 -0.81
C LEU A 121 8.87 -0.79 0.34
N VAL A 122 9.20 0.34 0.96
CA VAL A 122 8.42 1.00 2.01
C VAL A 122 7.79 2.28 1.48
N SER A 123 8.55 3.08 0.74
CA SER A 123 8.03 4.31 0.13
C SER A 123 8.80 4.69 -1.13
N PHE A 124 8.12 5.44 -1.99
CA PHE A 124 8.67 6.07 -3.18
C PHE A 124 8.21 7.52 -3.22
N VAL A 125 9.12 8.47 -3.40
CA VAL A 125 8.80 9.90 -3.44
C VAL A 125 9.54 10.59 -4.57
N ASP A 126 8.82 11.39 -5.36
CA ASP A 126 9.34 12.34 -6.35
C ASP A 126 8.88 13.75 -5.93
N PRO A 127 9.75 14.55 -5.29
CA PRO A 127 9.40 15.90 -4.83
C PRO A 127 9.08 16.86 -5.97
N ALA A 128 9.74 16.75 -7.13
CA ALA A 128 9.53 17.65 -8.26
C ALA A 128 8.09 17.54 -8.80
N ALA A 129 7.54 16.31 -8.76
CA ALA A 129 6.16 16.04 -9.14
C ALA A 129 5.15 16.14 -7.98
N ASN A 130 5.58 16.45 -6.75
CA ASN A 130 4.76 16.30 -5.53
C ASN A 130 4.08 14.93 -5.43
N PHE A 131 4.80 13.88 -5.82
CA PHE A 131 4.28 12.52 -5.90
C PHE A 131 4.87 11.63 -4.82
N SER A 132 4.04 10.82 -4.17
CA SER A 132 4.48 9.84 -3.17
C SER A 132 3.61 8.60 -3.16
N LEU A 133 4.25 7.45 -2.90
CA LEU A 133 3.61 6.16 -2.65
C LEU A 133 4.13 5.61 -1.32
N GLN A 134 3.25 4.97 -0.57
CA GLN A 134 3.60 4.20 0.62
C GLN A 134 3.07 2.78 0.47
N PHE A 135 3.92 1.82 0.78
CA PHE A 135 3.61 0.39 0.67
C PHE A 135 3.32 -0.15 2.06
N LYS A 136 2.23 -0.92 2.18
CA LYS A 136 1.93 -1.62 3.42
C LYS A 136 2.81 -2.85 3.50
N GLN A 137 3.60 -2.93 4.56
CA GLN A 137 4.21 -4.19 4.92
C GLN A 137 3.17 -5.02 5.64
N GLU A 138 2.97 -6.25 5.17
CA GLU A 138 2.33 -7.29 5.96
C GLU A 138 3.26 -7.56 7.14
N LYS A 139 3.09 -6.79 8.22
CA LYS A 139 3.49 -7.26 9.54
C LYS A 139 2.60 -8.48 9.74
N GLU A 140 3.19 -9.67 9.84
CA GLU A 140 2.51 -10.79 10.48
C GLU A 140 2.05 -10.26 11.84
N ILE A 141 0.77 -9.92 11.91
CA ILE A 141 0.16 -9.52 13.17
C ILE A 141 0.04 -10.83 13.92
N THR A 142 1.06 -11.20 14.68
CA THR A 142 0.85 -12.12 15.79
C THR A 142 -0.18 -11.42 16.68
N ILE A 143 -1.43 -11.86 16.60
CA ILE A 143 -2.51 -11.35 17.44
C ILE A 143 -2.18 -11.81 18.87
N GLU A 144 -1.31 -11.08 19.54
CA GLU A 144 -1.32 -11.03 20.98
C GLU A 144 -2.47 -10.10 21.38
N ASP A 145 -3.49 -10.69 22.00
CA ASP A 145 -4.69 -10.05 22.54
C ASP A 145 -4.35 -8.82 23.41
N LYS A 146 -4.18 -7.66 22.77
CA LYS A 146 -4.24 -6.37 23.46
C LYS A 146 -5.70 -5.93 23.51
N LYS A 147 -6.34 -6.24 24.64
CA LYS A 147 -7.62 -5.69 25.09
C LYS A 147 -7.67 -4.19 24.78
N GLN A 148 -8.58 -3.83 23.88
CA GLN A 148 -8.92 -2.45 23.53
C GLN A 148 -9.52 -1.75 24.74
N GLN A 149 -8.82 -0.73 25.27
CA GLN A 149 -9.44 0.25 26.15
C GLN A 149 -9.96 1.41 25.29
N ASN A 150 -11.28 1.41 25.15
CA ASN A 150 -12.08 2.39 24.43
C ASN A 150 -11.89 3.78 25.07
N LYS A 151 -11.25 4.71 24.35
CA LYS A 151 -11.37 6.16 24.61
C LYS A 151 -11.96 6.81 23.36
N GLN A 152 -13.23 7.18 23.48
CA GLN A 152 -13.93 8.06 22.54
C GLN A 152 -13.13 9.35 22.31
N PRO A 153 -12.97 9.81 21.07
CA PRO A 153 -12.60 11.18 20.78
C PRO A 153 -13.84 12.07 20.90
N SER A 154 -13.80 13.05 21.81
CA SER A 154 -14.75 14.16 21.82
C SER A 154 -14.48 15.10 20.64
N PRO A 155 -15.52 15.68 19.99
CA PRO A 155 -15.34 16.56 18.84
C PRO A 155 -14.80 17.94 19.25
N PRO A 156 -13.86 18.55 18.49
CA PRO A 156 -13.57 19.97 18.62
C PRO A 156 -14.56 20.81 17.80
N VAL A 157 -15.15 21.81 18.44
CA VAL A 157 -16.04 22.82 17.84
C VAL A 157 -15.22 23.99 17.26
N SER A 158 -15.43 24.25 15.97
CA SER A 158 -15.35 25.51 15.17
C SER A 158 -14.04 26.35 15.20
N GLN A 159 -13.50 26.86 14.08
CA GLN A 159 -14.09 27.93 13.24
C GLN A 159 -13.54 27.97 11.78
N LYS A 160 -14.47 27.84 10.81
CA LYS A 160 -14.72 28.56 9.54
C LYS A 160 -13.60 29.34 8.77
N LYS A 161 -13.36 28.98 7.49
CA LYS A 161 -13.73 29.78 6.26
C LYS A 161 -13.33 29.09 4.94
N GLU A 162 -14.33 29.00 4.04
CA GLU A 162 -14.37 29.17 2.55
C GLU A 162 -13.19 28.71 1.67
N SER A 163 -13.33 28.07 0.51
CA SER A 163 -14.41 28.01 -0.49
C SER A 163 -14.15 26.83 -1.44
N GLY A 164 -15.20 26.20 -1.95
CA GLY A 164 -15.08 25.14 -2.95
C GLY A 164 -16.46 24.64 -3.33
N LYS A 165 -16.98 25.14 -4.46
CA LYS A 165 -18.28 24.76 -5.01
C LYS A 165 -18.23 23.29 -5.47
N ILE A 166 -18.52 22.36 -4.56
CA ILE A 166 -18.72 20.95 -4.90
C ILE A 166 -20.15 20.84 -5.44
N ILE A 167 -20.24 20.54 -6.74
CA ILE A 167 -21.50 20.22 -7.41
C ILE A 167 -21.91 18.83 -6.92
N ALA A 168 -22.97 18.75 -6.13
CA ALA A 168 -23.54 17.47 -5.71
C ALA A 168 -24.00 16.68 -6.95
N ILE A 169 -23.46 15.47 -7.10
CA ILE A 169 -23.78 14.48 -8.15
C ILE A 169 -25.12 13.77 -7.85
N ASP A 170 -26.09 14.51 -7.30
CA ASP A 170 -27.41 13.97 -6.95
C ASP A 170 -28.49 14.27 -8.00
N LYS A 171 -28.11 14.52 -9.25
CA LYS A 171 -29.05 14.72 -10.37
C LYS A 171 -29.29 13.50 -11.26
N PHE A 172 -28.80 12.31 -10.89
CA PHE A 172 -29.02 11.08 -11.63
C PHE A 172 -29.69 9.97 -10.80
N ARG A 173 -30.76 10.31 -10.07
CA ARG A 173 -31.67 9.30 -9.52
C ARG A 173 -33.04 9.38 -10.18
N ASN A 174 -33.20 8.52 -11.19
CA ASN A 174 -34.40 8.10 -11.90
C ASN A 174 -35.74 8.53 -11.28
N LYS A 175 -36.48 9.37 -11.99
CA LYS A 175 -37.95 9.40 -11.92
C LYS A 175 -38.49 8.39 -12.93
N ASN A 176 -38.58 7.13 -12.50
CA ASN A 176 -39.51 6.14 -13.08
C ASN A 176 -40.39 5.59 -11.96
N LYS A 177 -41.53 6.23 -11.75
CA LYS A 177 -42.78 5.68 -11.18
C LYS A 177 -43.90 6.46 -11.88
N GLN A 178 -44.51 5.83 -12.89
CA GLN A 178 -45.86 5.24 -12.83
C GLN A 178 -46.92 6.28 -12.47
#